data_AF-A0A3D0L8L2-F1
#
_entry.id   AF-A0A3D0L8L2-F1
#
_cell.length_a   1.000
_cell.length_b   1.000
_cell.length_c   1.000
_cell.angle_alpha   90.00
_cell.angle_beta   90.00
_cell.angle_gamma   90.00
#
_symmetry.space_group_name_H-M   'P 1'
#
loop_
_entity.id
_entity.type
_entity.pdbx_description
1 polymer ?
#
loop_
_entity_poly.entity_id
_entity_poly.type
_entity_poly.pdbx_seq_one_letter_code
_entity_poly.pdbx_strand_id
1 'polypeptide(L)'
;MKIICDFHVRTCLSPNCDVMMSPRYVVDALAEKNVKLACLTDLNTALNCPAFYILCRRRNIIPLSGMEAVTAEGISALVIFADLRLAVDFCSEWYRHLNPLPLMENQKQYFVDENGEIIGELKKNLLARSDVGIEELLRQTHDAGGLLIPSEVNRKSLILDIDGKLPAAKFDAVEFSYTKNPEAYLRHTVPVINGDAPLTLEATGSHGIELDTGLEPLFAANGNVSLEAILSAFEKLRVSPSTTRI
;
A
#
# COMPACT_ATOMS: atom_id res chain seq x y z
N MET A 1 -20.33 -8.60 -1.14
CA MET A 1 -20.42 -7.96 0.20
C MET A 1 -19.72 -6.62 0.09
N LYS A 2 -20.24 -5.56 0.74
CA LYS A 2 -19.63 -4.24 0.73
C LYS A 2 -18.91 -3.97 2.04
N ILE A 3 -17.64 -3.58 1.98
CA ILE A 3 -16.80 -3.28 3.14
C ILE A 3 -15.94 -2.04 2.88
N ILE A 4 -15.72 -1.24 3.92
CA ILE A 4 -14.74 -0.14 3.86
C ILE A 4 -13.34 -0.72 4.00
N CYS A 5 -12.47 -0.39 3.05
CA CYS A 5 -11.10 -0.89 2.96
C CYS A 5 -10.10 0.27 2.89
N ASP A 6 -8.91 0.11 3.46
CA ASP A 6 -7.79 1.03 3.27
C ASP A 6 -6.53 0.26 2.89
N PHE A 7 -6.01 0.47 1.68
CA PHE A 7 -4.84 -0.26 1.17
C PHE A 7 -3.52 0.49 1.43
N HIS A 8 -3.59 1.74 1.91
CA HIS A 8 -2.44 2.61 2.03
C HIS A 8 -2.32 3.15 3.46
N VAL A 9 -1.95 2.26 4.38
CA VAL A 9 -1.77 2.59 5.80
C VAL A 9 -0.28 2.58 6.14
N ARG A 10 0.18 3.55 6.93
CA ARG A 10 1.55 3.61 7.44
C ARG A 10 1.58 3.65 8.96
N THR A 11 2.75 3.36 9.52
CA THR A 11 3.06 3.51 10.94
C THR A 11 4.26 4.45 11.15
N CYS A 12 4.66 4.64 12.40
CA CYS A 12 5.84 5.40 12.81
C CYS A 12 7.16 4.84 12.27
N LEU A 13 7.16 3.64 11.68
CA LEU A 13 8.33 3.09 11.01
C LEU A 13 8.61 3.81 9.68
N SER A 14 7.57 4.31 9.01
CA SER A 14 7.72 5.10 7.80
C SER A 14 8.28 6.51 8.11
N PRO A 15 9.31 6.97 7.39
CA PRO A 15 9.81 8.33 7.53
C PRO A 15 8.73 9.40 7.32
N ASN A 16 8.82 10.49 8.09
CA ASN A 16 7.89 11.62 8.10
C ASN A 16 6.47 11.33 8.65
N CYS A 17 6.15 10.08 9.00
CA CYS A 17 4.96 9.80 9.80
C CYS A 17 5.16 10.27 11.24
N ASP A 18 4.06 10.65 11.90
CA ASP A 18 4.08 11.00 13.32
C ASP A 18 4.63 9.84 14.16
N VAL A 19 5.51 10.16 15.11
CA VAL A 19 6.14 9.20 16.04
C VAL A 19 5.10 8.43 16.84
N MET A 20 3.90 9.02 17.03
CA MET A 20 2.79 8.40 17.74
C MET A 20 2.04 7.36 16.90
N MET A 21 2.34 7.21 15.61
CA MET A 21 1.68 6.23 14.71
C MET A 21 2.16 4.80 14.94
N SER A 22 2.24 4.34 16.19
CA SER A 22 2.48 2.92 16.46
C SER A 22 1.35 2.06 15.88
N PRO A 23 1.59 0.77 15.56
CA PRO A 23 0.56 -0.12 15.05
C PRO A 23 -0.73 -0.11 15.91
N ARG A 24 -0.61 0.04 17.23
CA ARG A 24 -1.76 0.11 18.13
C ARG A 24 -2.67 1.30 17.83
N TYR A 25 -2.11 2.50 17.76
CA TYR A 25 -2.88 3.72 17.52
C TYR A 25 -3.41 3.78 16.09
N VAL A 26 -2.64 3.26 15.13
CA VAL A 26 -3.07 3.11 13.74
C VAL A 26 -4.32 2.23 13.64
N VAL A 27 -4.31 1.05 14.27
CA VAL A 27 -5.47 0.14 14.26
C VAL A 27 -6.67 0.74 14.98
N ASP A 28 -6.46 1.47 16.08
CA ASP A 28 -7.53 2.18 16.78
C ASP A 28 -8.17 3.26 15.87
N ALA A 29 -7.37 4.05 15.17
CA ALA A 29 -7.85 5.05 14.21
C ALA A 29 -8.64 4.44 13.03
N LEU A 30 -8.20 3.28 12.53
CA LEU A 30 -8.93 2.54 11.49
C LEU A 30 -10.28 2.03 12.00
N ALA A 31 -10.32 1.53 13.24
CA ALA A 31 -11.55 1.04 13.87
C ALA A 31 -12.58 2.15 14.07
N GLU A 32 -12.13 3.34 14.53
CA GLU A 32 -12.97 4.53 14.69
C GLU A 32 -13.63 4.95 13.37
N LYS A 33 -12.95 4.75 12.25
CA LYS A 33 -13.45 5.05 10.90
C LYS A 33 -14.19 3.89 10.23
N ASN A 34 -14.51 2.84 10.99
CA ASN A 34 -15.22 1.65 10.51
C ASN A 34 -14.54 0.91 9.35
N VAL A 35 -13.22 1.06 9.18
CA VAL A 35 -12.45 0.27 8.21
C VAL A 35 -12.52 -1.20 8.63
N LYS A 36 -12.89 -2.08 7.69
CA LYS A 36 -13.07 -3.52 7.91
C LYS A 36 -11.93 -4.36 7.34
N LEU A 37 -11.23 -3.84 6.35
CA LEU A 37 -10.03 -4.44 5.78
C LEU A 37 -8.96 -3.37 5.62
N ALA A 38 -7.74 -3.65 6.06
CA ALA A 38 -6.66 -2.67 5.98
C ALA A 38 -5.32 -3.33 5.62
N CYS A 39 -4.56 -2.71 4.74
CA CYS A 39 -3.20 -3.12 4.40
C CYS A 39 -2.18 -2.17 5.03
N LEU A 40 -1.30 -2.70 5.87
CA LEU A 40 -0.15 -1.94 6.33
C LEU A 40 0.93 -1.97 5.25
N THR A 41 1.30 -0.78 4.76
CA THR A 41 2.22 -0.53 3.65
C THR A 41 3.24 0.53 4.04
N ASP A 42 4.00 0.25 5.11
CA ASP A 42 5.15 1.09 5.45
C ASP A 42 6.15 1.18 4.28
N LEU A 43 6.88 2.29 4.21
CA LEU A 43 7.83 2.52 3.12
C LEU A 43 8.91 1.43 3.11
N ASN A 44 9.03 0.69 2.01
CA ASN A 44 10.07 -0.30 1.75
C ASN A 44 10.26 -1.39 2.83
N THR A 45 9.25 -1.65 3.67
CA THR A 45 9.35 -2.64 4.76
C THR A 45 7.99 -3.15 5.22
N ALA A 46 7.98 -4.35 5.82
CA ALA A 46 6.80 -4.95 6.44
C ALA A 46 7.01 -5.26 7.94
N LEU A 47 8.04 -4.71 8.59
CA LEU A 47 8.44 -5.14 9.94
C LEU A 47 7.41 -4.85 11.04
N ASN A 48 6.49 -3.89 10.84
CA ASN A 48 5.37 -3.64 11.76
C ASN A 48 4.11 -4.44 11.42
N CYS A 49 4.08 -5.19 10.30
CA CYS A 49 2.94 -6.02 9.91
C CYS A 49 2.59 -7.11 10.95
N PRO A 50 3.55 -7.80 11.61
CA PRO A 50 3.21 -8.80 12.62
C PRO A 50 2.41 -8.22 13.79
N ALA A 51 2.85 -7.09 14.37
CA ALA A 51 2.13 -6.40 15.43
C ALA A 51 0.75 -5.92 14.95
N PHE A 52 0.70 -5.35 13.74
CA PHE A 52 -0.54 -4.91 13.10
C PHE A 52 -1.56 -6.05 12.95
N TYR A 53 -1.16 -7.24 12.49
CA TYR A 53 -2.04 -8.40 12.36
C TYR A 53 -2.68 -8.80 13.70
N ILE A 54 -1.90 -8.83 14.77
CA ILE A 54 -2.38 -9.17 16.12
C ILE A 54 -3.44 -8.14 16.57
N LEU A 55 -3.15 -6.86 16.37
CA LEU A 55 -4.00 -5.75 16.79
C LEU A 55 -5.29 -5.66 15.96
N CYS A 56 -5.21 -5.83 14.65
CA CYS A 56 -6.37 -5.89 13.74
C CYS A 56 -7.36 -6.97 14.17
N ARG A 57 -6.88 -8.16 14.51
CA ARG A 57 -7.73 -9.25 15.03
C ARG A 57 -8.48 -8.86 16.30
N ARG A 58 -7.84 -8.12 17.22
CA ARG A 58 -8.48 -7.62 18.45
C ARG A 58 -9.56 -6.57 18.19
N ARG A 59 -9.49 -5.87 17.05
CA ARG A 59 -10.44 -4.82 16.64
C ARG A 59 -11.42 -5.24 15.54
N ASN A 60 -11.45 -6.53 15.16
CA ASN A 60 -12.27 -7.07 14.07
C ASN A 60 -12.01 -6.38 12.72
N ILE A 61 -10.74 -6.06 12.46
CA ILE A 61 -10.25 -5.57 11.16
C ILE A 61 -9.51 -6.74 10.50
N ILE A 62 -9.74 -6.93 9.20
CA ILE A 62 -9.11 -7.95 8.38
C ILE A 62 -7.78 -7.37 7.86
N PRO A 63 -6.62 -7.90 8.29
CA PRO A 63 -5.35 -7.33 7.88
C PRO A 63 -4.87 -7.93 6.54
N LEU A 64 -4.28 -7.06 5.73
CA LEU A 64 -3.33 -7.38 4.66
C LEU A 64 -1.96 -6.82 5.03
N SER A 65 -0.91 -7.31 4.40
CA SER A 65 0.48 -6.88 4.66
C SER A 65 1.21 -6.59 3.37
N GLY A 66 2.20 -5.72 3.46
CA GLY A 66 2.93 -5.26 2.31
C GLY A 66 3.94 -4.18 2.64
N MET A 67 4.27 -3.41 1.61
CA MET A 67 5.05 -2.19 1.73
C MET A 67 4.60 -1.21 0.65
N GLU A 68 4.90 0.06 0.84
CA GLU A 68 4.99 0.98 -0.27
C GLU A 68 6.44 1.02 -0.76
N ALA A 69 6.68 0.36 -1.88
CA ALA A 69 7.98 0.27 -2.52
C ALA A 69 8.32 1.59 -3.23
N VAL A 70 9.57 2.03 -3.11
CA VAL A 70 10.11 3.13 -3.92
C VAL A 70 11.11 2.56 -4.92
N THR A 71 10.68 2.46 -6.18
CA THR A 71 11.45 1.90 -7.30
C THR A 71 12.67 2.74 -7.68
N ALA A 72 13.51 2.22 -8.57
CA ALA A 72 14.67 2.90 -9.14
C ALA A 72 14.32 4.26 -9.80
N GLU A 73 13.17 4.32 -10.48
CA GLU A 73 12.64 5.53 -11.09
C GLU A 73 12.17 6.56 -10.05
N GLY A 74 11.96 6.12 -8.80
CA GLY A 74 11.33 6.90 -7.74
C GLY A 74 9.80 6.81 -7.77
N ILE A 75 9.23 5.90 -8.56
CA ILE A 75 7.80 5.59 -8.55
C ILE A 75 7.50 4.85 -7.24
N SER A 76 6.45 5.30 -6.55
CA SER A 76 5.93 4.65 -5.36
C SER A 76 4.82 3.66 -5.75
N ALA A 77 4.81 2.47 -5.16
CA ALA A 77 3.81 1.45 -5.45
C ALA A 77 3.52 0.58 -4.22
N LEU A 78 2.24 0.32 -3.97
CA LEU A 78 1.80 -0.63 -2.95
C LEU A 78 2.06 -2.04 -3.47
N VAL A 79 2.81 -2.81 -2.70
CA VAL A 79 3.03 -4.25 -2.88
C VAL A 79 2.25 -4.95 -1.79
N ILE A 80 1.24 -5.74 -2.14
CA ILE A 80 0.25 -6.27 -1.19
C ILE A 80 0.22 -7.80 -1.25
N PHE A 81 0.24 -8.43 -0.07
CA PHE A 81 0.10 -9.87 0.10
C PHE A 81 -0.98 -10.19 1.12
N ALA A 82 -1.70 -11.29 0.86
CA ALA A 82 -2.65 -11.84 1.83
C ALA A 82 -1.96 -12.66 2.93
N ASP A 83 -0.80 -13.24 2.62
CA ASP A 83 -0.01 -14.03 3.57
C ASP A 83 1.07 -13.15 4.24
N LEU A 84 1.00 -13.05 5.57
CA LEU A 84 1.93 -12.24 6.36
C LEU A 84 3.39 -12.71 6.23
N ARG A 85 3.61 -14.02 6.20
CA ARG A 85 4.97 -14.57 6.15
C ARG A 85 5.61 -14.22 4.81
N LEU A 86 4.85 -14.39 3.73
CA LEU A 86 5.28 -14.01 2.39
C LEU A 86 5.59 -12.51 2.30
N ALA A 87 4.74 -11.64 2.86
CA ALA A 87 4.98 -10.20 2.88
C ALA A 87 6.31 -9.84 3.56
N VAL A 88 6.55 -10.42 4.75
CA VAL A 88 7.78 -10.18 5.51
C VAL A 88 9.01 -10.69 4.76
N ASP A 89 8.94 -11.89 4.18
CA ASP A 89 10.05 -12.49 3.43
C ASP A 89 10.36 -11.65 2.16
N PHE A 90 9.33 -11.25 1.40
CA PHE A 90 9.48 -10.41 0.20
C PHE A 90 10.06 -9.03 0.54
N CYS A 91 9.55 -8.37 1.57
CA CYS A 91 10.02 -7.03 1.95
C CYS A 91 11.43 -7.07 2.55
N SER A 92 11.81 -8.16 3.23
CA SER A 92 13.18 -8.36 3.72
C SER A 92 14.17 -8.48 2.57
N GLU A 93 13.77 -9.14 1.48
CA GLU A 93 14.52 -9.24 0.25
C GLU A 93 14.64 -7.89 -0.46
N TRP A 94 13.51 -7.19 -0.64
CA TRP A 94 13.47 -5.84 -1.19
C TRP A 94 14.37 -4.86 -0.42
N TYR A 95 14.42 -4.95 0.91
CA TYR A 95 15.27 -4.10 1.73
C TYR A 95 16.75 -4.16 1.33
N ARG A 96 17.22 -5.29 0.79
CA ARG A 96 18.60 -5.46 0.31
C ARG A 96 18.88 -4.61 -0.94
N HIS A 97 17.88 -4.39 -1.78
CA HIS A 97 17.92 -3.60 -3.01
C HIS A 97 17.91 -2.07 -2.79
N LEU A 98 17.64 -1.60 -1.57
CA LEU A 98 17.64 -0.16 -1.28
C LEU A 98 19.05 0.43 -1.44
N ASN A 99 19.14 1.46 -2.29
CA ASN A 99 20.35 2.23 -2.50
C ASN A 99 20.77 2.94 -1.20
N PRO A 100 22.07 3.19 -1.00
CA PRO A 100 22.54 3.98 0.13
C PRO A 100 21.92 5.39 0.12
N LEU A 101 21.26 5.75 1.21
CA LEU A 101 20.77 7.10 1.48
C LEU A 101 21.13 7.42 2.94
N PRO A 102 21.76 8.58 3.23
CA PRO A 102 22.12 8.94 4.59
C PRO A 102 20.91 8.92 5.52
N LEU A 103 21.10 8.33 6.70
CA LEU A 103 20.14 8.38 7.81
C LEU A 103 20.68 9.36 8.84
N MET A 104 19.95 10.43 9.13
CA MET A 104 20.34 11.39 10.16
C MET A 104 20.12 10.77 11.55
N GLU A 105 20.95 11.12 12.54
CA GLU A 105 20.87 10.54 13.90
C GLU A 105 19.51 10.74 14.58
N ASN A 106 18.77 11.79 14.22
CA ASN A 106 17.44 12.10 14.74
C ASN A 106 16.30 11.43 13.95
N GLN A 107 16.59 10.67 12.88
CA GLN A 107 15.61 9.99 12.03
C GLN A 107 15.56 8.49 12.34
N LYS A 108 15.33 8.15 13.60
CA LYS A 108 15.26 6.75 14.03
C LYS A 108 13.99 6.08 13.50
N GLN A 109 14.14 4.90 12.92
CA GLN A 109 13.08 4.12 12.28
C GLN A 109 12.88 2.84 13.08
N TYR A 110 11.94 2.84 14.02
CA TYR A 110 11.71 1.74 14.95
C TYR A 110 10.54 0.86 14.52
N PHE A 111 10.72 -0.45 14.67
CA PHE A 111 9.62 -1.39 14.62
C PHE A 111 9.34 -1.91 16.03
N VAL A 112 8.05 -2.11 16.31
CA VAL A 112 7.53 -2.33 17.66
C VAL A 112 6.65 -3.57 17.71
N ASP A 113 6.48 -4.12 18.90
CA ASP A 113 5.52 -5.19 19.16
C ASP A 113 4.08 -4.67 19.30
N GLU A 114 3.12 -5.55 19.58
CA GLU A 114 1.72 -5.16 19.78
C GLU A 114 1.47 -4.33 21.06
N ASN A 115 2.42 -4.29 21.98
CA ASN A 115 2.37 -3.50 23.21
C ASN A 115 3.00 -2.12 23.02
N GLY A 116 3.67 -1.89 21.88
CA GLY A 116 4.39 -0.66 21.57
C GLY A 116 5.83 -0.66 22.07
N GLU A 117 6.36 -1.80 22.50
CA GLU A 117 7.76 -1.95 22.89
C GLU A 117 8.65 -2.01 21.64
N ILE A 118 9.77 -1.29 21.66
CA ILE A 118 10.72 -1.27 20.54
C ILE A 118 11.41 -2.63 20.45
N ILE A 119 11.18 -3.34 19.34
CA ILE A 119 11.87 -4.59 19.03
C ILE A 119 13.23 -4.30 18.38
N GLY A 120 13.31 -3.25 17.55
CA GLY A 120 14.55 -2.87 16.90
C GLY A 120 14.46 -1.61 16.06
N GLU A 121 15.57 -1.30 15.38
CA GLU A 121 15.76 -0.11 14.57
C GLU A 121 16.35 -0.48 13.20
N LEU A 122 15.80 0.08 12.13
CA LEU A 122 16.34 -0.06 10.78
C LEU A 122 17.52 0.88 10.53
N LYS A 123 18.51 0.39 9.76
CA LYS A 123 19.76 1.11 9.49
C LYS A 123 19.80 1.87 8.17
N LYS A 124 19.12 1.37 7.13
CA LYS A 124 18.91 2.11 5.88
C LYS A 124 17.76 3.10 6.04
N ASN A 125 17.88 4.26 5.40
CA ASN A 125 16.79 5.24 5.28
C ASN A 125 15.71 4.70 4.32
N LEU A 126 14.47 4.53 4.80
CA LEU A 126 13.38 3.98 4.00
C LEU A 126 12.86 4.94 2.91
N LEU A 127 13.32 6.19 2.85
CA LEU A 127 13.12 7.07 1.69
C LEU A 127 14.02 6.72 0.50
N ALA A 128 14.96 5.77 0.68
CA ALA A 128 15.83 5.31 -0.39
C ALA A 128 15.02 4.69 -1.54
N ARG A 129 15.48 4.96 -2.76
CA ARG A 129 15.06 4.22 -3.95
C ARG A 129 15.73 2.86 -3.97
N SER A 130 15.06 1.84 -4.50
CA SER A 130 15.72 0.58 -4.84
C SER A 130 16.55 0.71 -6.12
N ASP A 131 17.32 -0.33 -6.43
CA ASP A 131 17.92 -0.55 -7.75
C ASP A 131 16.99 -1.33 -8.72
N VAL A 132 15.74 -1.58 -8.31
CA VAL A 132 14.73 -2.35 -9.05
C VAL A 132 13.70 -1.41 -9.67
N GLY A 133 13.50 -1.53 -10.98
CA GLY A 133 12.50 -0.75 -11.72
C GLY A 133 11.06 -1.24 -11.53
N ILE A 134 10.08 -0.42 -11.92
CA ILE A 134 8.65 -0.72 -11.73
C ILE A 134 8.17 -2.01 -12.45
N GLU A 135 8.68 -2.28 -13.66
CA GLU A 135 8.31 -3.47 -14.42
C GLU A 135 8.84 -4.76 -13.78
N GLU A 136 10.06 -4.71 -13.27
CA GLU A 136 10.68 -5.85 -12.56
C GLU A 136 10.00 -6.06 -11.21
N LEU A 137 9.66 -4.99 -10.49
CA LEU A 137 8.88 -5.07 -9.25
C LEU A 137 7.49 -5.71 -9.51
N LEU A 138 6.81 -5.33 -10.60
CA LEU A 138 5.53 -5.93 -11.00
C LEU A 138 5.67 -7.44 -11.20
N ARG A 139 6.68 -7.85 -11.97
CA ARG A 139 6.94 -9.27 -12.22
C ARG A 139 7.25 -10.04 -10.93
N GLN A 140 8.16 -9.53 -10.10
CA GLN A 140 8.52 -10.16 -8.82
C GLN A 140 7.31 -10.28 -7.88
N THR A 141 6.47 -9.24 -7.83
CA THR A 141 5.26 -9.23 -7.00
C THR A 141 4.26 -10.29 -7.46
N HIS A 142 4.00 -10.37 -8.77
CA HIS A 142 3.09 -11.37 -9.34
C HIS A 142 3.64 -12.80 -9.21
N ASP A 143 4.94 -13.00 -9.41
CA ASP A 143 5.60 -14.31 -9.22
C ASP A 143 5.49 -14.79 -7.77
N ALA A 144 5.49 -13.85 -6.81
CA ALA A 144 5.25 -14.14 -5.40
C ALA A 144 3.75 -14.32 -5.05
N GLY A 145 2.82 -13.99 -5.96
CA GLY A 145 1.38 -14.07 -5.72
C GLY A 145 0.80 -12.86 -4.98
N GLY A 146 1.45 -11.70 -5.05
CA GLY A 146 0.95 -10.43 -4.53
C GLY A 146 0.28 -9.56 -5.59
N LEU A 147 -0.21 -8.39 -5.16
CA LEU A 147 -0.74 -7.33 -6.02
C LEU A 147 0.22 -6.13 -6.05
N LEU A 148 0.33 -5.48 -7.20
CA LEU A 148 1.05 -4.21 -7.38
C LEU A 148 0.10 -3.10 -7.81
N ILE A 149 0.09 -2.01 -7.02
CA ILE A 149 -0.73 -0.83 -7.27
C ILE A 149 0.17 0.41 -7.20
N PRO A 150 0.50 1.08 -8.31
CA PRO A 150 1.18 2.37 -8.27
C PRO A 150 0.44 3.38 -7.40
N SER A 151 1.15 4.01 -6.46
CA SER A 151 0.59 4.94 -5.48
C SER A 151 0.66 6.40 -5.94
N GLU A 152 -0.31 7.21 -5.51
CA GLU A 152 -0.35 8.66 -5.72
C GLU A 152 -0.04 9.13 -7.17
N VAL A 153 -0.57 8.42 -8.19
CA VAL A 153 -0.21 8.62 -9.62
C VAL A 153 -0.34 10.07 -10.10
N ASN A 154 -1.30 10.80 -9.55
CA ASN A 154 -1.60 12.19 -9.91
C ASN A 154 -0.77 13.25 -9.16
N ARG A 155 0.01 12.84 -8.16
CA ARG A 155 0.92 13.72 -7.39
C ARG A 155 2.35 13.62 -7.87
N LYS A 156 2.81 12.40 -8.19
CA LYS A 156 4.17 12.15 -8.68
C LYS A 156 4.10 11.88 -10.19
N SER A 157 4.58 12.81 -11.00
CA SER A 157 4.61 12.68 -12.46
C SER A 157 5.57 11.58 -12.97
N LEU A 158 6.23 10.83 -12.07
CA LEU A 158 7.31 9.91 -12.40
C LEU A 158 6.83 8.65 -13.13
N ILE A 159 5.58 8.23 -12.93
CA ILE A 159 4.98 7.11 -13.67
C ILE A 159 4.29 7.55 -14.97
N LEU A 160 4.07 8.86 -15.15
CA LEU A 160 3.40 9.38 -16.33
C LEU A 160 4.40 9.55 -17.47
N ASP A 161 3.97 9.28 -18.70
CA ASP A 161 4.75 9.53 -19.89
C ASP A 161 4.83 11.02 -20.26
N ILE A 162 5.47 11.32 -21.39
CA ILE A 162 5.68 12.69 -21.89
C ILE A 162 4.37 13.47 -22.13
N ASP A 163 3.26 12.77 -22.39
CA ASP A 163 1.93 13.36 -22.59
C ASP A 163 1.16 13.49 -21.26
N GLY A 164 1.81 13.18 -20.13
CA GLY A 164 1.20 13.17 -18.80
C GLY A 164 0.22 12.02 -18.62
N LYS A 165 0.38 10.92 -19.36
CA LYS A 165 -0.53 9.77 -19.30
C LYS A 165 0.13 8.56 -18.66
N LEU A 166 -0.67 7.76 -17.95
CA LEU A 166 -0.25 6.49 -17.40
C LEU A 166 0.01 5.50 -18.56
N PRO A 167 1.19 4.86 -18.61
CA PRO A 167 1.50 3.87 -19.63
C PRO A 167 0.58 2.65 -19.54
N ALA A 168 0.44 1.95 -20.66
CA ALA A 168 -0.40 0.75 -20.77
C ALA A 168 0.25 -0.50 -20.14
N ALA A 169 0.58 -0.42 -18.86
CA ALA A 169 1.09 -1.53 -18.07
C ALA A 169 -0.05 -2.27 -17.35
N LYS A 170 0.11 -3.58 -17.14
CA LYS A 170 -0.88 -4.45 -16.49
C LYS A 170 -0.79 -4.36 -14.96
N PHE A 171 -1.02 -3.17 -14.41
CA PHE A 171 -1.17 -3.01 -12.96
C PHE A 171 -2.50 -3.59 -12.48
N ASP A 172 -2.55 -4.05 -11.23
CA ASP A 172 -3.76 -4.64 -10.64
C ASP A 172 -4.82 -3.58 -10.33
N ALA A 173 -4.35 -2.38 -9.99
CA ALA A 173 -5.11 -1.14 -9.94
C ALA A 173 -4.10 0.03 -10.01
N VAL A 174 -4.61 1.25 -10.03
CA VAL A 174 -3.81 2.45 -9.77
C VAL A 174 -4.46 3.28 -8.68
N GLU A 175 -3.65 3.85 -7.79
CA GLU A 175 -4.14 4.71 -6.73
C GLU A 175 -4.01 6.19 -7.11
N PHE A 176 -5.11 6.91 -6.97
CA PHE A 176 -5.19 8.35 -7.16
C PHE A 176 -5.53 9.04 -5.84
N SER A 177 -4.88 10.18 -5.56
CA SER A 177 -5.32 11.04 -4.47
C SER A 177 -6.61 11.77 -4.88
N TYR A 178 -7.54 11.95 -3.93
CA TYR A 178 -8.91 12.49 -4.09
C TYR A 178 -9.08 13.83 -4.83
N THR A 179 -7.98 14.52 -5.14
CA THR A 179 -7.99 15.92 -5.59
C THR A 179 -8.09 16.10 -7.10
N LYS A 180 -7.98 15.03 -7.92
CA LYS A 180 -7.99 15.16 -9.39
C LYS A 180 -8.80 14.06 -10.07
N ASN A 181 -9.41 14.39 -11.23
CA ASN A 181 -10.13 13.43 -12.07
C ASN A 181 -9.14 12.43 -12.71
N PRO A 182 -9.21 11.12 -12.40
CA PRO A 182 -8.32 10.12 -12.97
C PRO A 182 -8.39 10.02 -14.50
N GLU A 183 -9.56 10.26 -15.11
CA GLU A 183 -9.79 10.13 -16.55
C GLU A 183 -8.80 10.97 -17.39
N ALA A 184 -8.33 12.09 -16.84
CA ALA A 184 -7.38 12.99 -17.50
C ALA A 184 -5.97 12.38 -17.64
N TYR A 185 -5.65 11.36 -16.86
CA TYR A 185 -4.32 10.73 -16.79
C TYR A 185 -4.28 9.37 -17.50
N LEU A 186 -5.41 8.80 -17.90
CA LEU A 186 -5.45 7.43 -18.42
C LEU A 186 -5.34 7.38 -19.95
N ARG A 187 -4.65 6.35 -20.48
CA ARG A 187 -4.68 5.96 -21.91
C ARG A 187 -5.67 4.84 -22.21
N HIS A 188 -6.01 4.05 -21.20
CA HIS A 188 -6.85 2.87 -21.31
C HIS A 188 -7.68 2.71 -20.03
N THR A 189 -8.71 1.87 -20.08
CA THR A 189 -9.54 1.58 -18.91
C THR A 189 -8.76 0.74 -17.91
N VAL A 190 -8.67 1.20 -16.66
CA VAL A 190 -7.96 0.54 -15.56
C VAL A 190 -8.75 0.67 -14.26
N PRO A 191 -8.69 -0.30 -13.34
CA PRO A 191 -9.19 -0.10 -11.98
C PRO A 191 -8.51 1.07 -11.28
N VAL A 192 -9.31 2.01 -10.75
CA VAL A 192 -8.79 3.12 -9.95
C VAL A 192 -9.28 2.99 -8.53
N ILE A 193 -8.35 2.98 -7.57
CA ILE A 193 -8.65 3.14 -6.16
C ILE A 193 -8.28 4.54 -5.71
N ASN A 194 -8.98 5.05 -4.71
CA ASN A 194 -8.61 6.30 -4.06
C ASN A 194 -7.84 5.99 -2.79
N GLY A 195 -6.82 6.79 -2.52
CA GLY A 195 -5.99 6.63 -1.34
C GLY A 195 -4.95 7.72 -1.24
N ASP A 196 -4.37 7.85 -0.05
CA ASP A 196 -3.27 8.76 0.22
C ASP A 196 -2.48 8.21 1.41
N ALA A 197 -1.16 8.34 1.38
CA ALA A 197 -0.29 7.88 2.45
C ALA A 197 -0.49 8.75 3.71
N PRO A 198 -1.11 8.24 4.80
CA PRO A 198 -1.36 9.06 5.97
C PRO A 198 -0.03 9.33 6.70
N LEU A 199 0.21 10.60 7.00
CA LEU A 199 1.35 11.04 7.82
C LEU A 199 0.96 11.27 9.29
N THR A 200 -0.34 11.20 9.61
CA THR A 200 -0.88 11.41 10.96
C THR A 200 -1.94 10.36 11.31
N LEU A 201 -2.19 10.19 12.61
CA LEU A 201 -3.27 9.33 13.12
C LEU A 201 -4.66 9.82 12.65
N GLU A 202 -4.86 11.14 12.62
CA GLU A 202 -6.14 11.72 12.17
C GLU A 202 -6.46 11.33 10.72
N ALA A 203 -5.46 11.38 9.83
CA ALA A 203 -5.60 11.05 8.41
C ALA A 203 -5.74 9.55 8.15
N THR A 204 -5.26 8.70 9.06
CA THR A 204 -5.29 7.23 8.92
C THR A 204 -6.74 6.73 8.79
N GLY A 205 -7.08 6.04 7.69
CA GLY A 205 -8.43 5.54 7.43
C GLY A 205 -9.42 6.59 6.88
N SER A 206 -9.03 7.87 6.76
CA SER A 206 -9.93 8.93 6.25
C SER A 206 -10.29 8.76 4.77
N HIS A 207 -9.48 7.98 4.07
CA HIS A 207 -9.53 7.75 2.63
C HIS A 207 -9.88 6.29 2.29
N GLY A 208 -10.61 5.62 3.19
CA GLY A 208 -11.10 4.28 2.93
C GLY A 208 -12.05 4.24 1.73
N ILE A 209 -11.98 3.16 0.95
CA ILE A 209 -12.84 2.91 -0.21
C ILE A 209 -13.89 1.84 0.13
N GLU A 210 -15.09 1.97 -0.41
CA GLU A 210 -16.06 0.87 -0.38
C GLU A 210 -15.67 -0.15 -1.45
N LEU A 211 -15.30 -1.35 -1.01
CA LEU A 211 -15.01 -2.48 -1.87
C LEU A 211 -16.21 -3.42 -1.92
N ASP A 212 -16.75 -3.67 -3.12
CA ASP A 212 -17.84 -4.63 -3.33
C ASP A 212 -17.31 -5.94 -3.91
N THR A 213 -17.13 -6.94 -3.06
CA THR A 213 -16.73 -8.31 -3.45
C THR A 213 -17.84 -9.08 -4.18
N GLY A 214 -19.08 -8.58 -4.22
CA GLY A 214 -20.20 -9.28 -4.82
C GLY A 214 -20.46 -10.64 -4.16
N LEU A 215 -20.44 -11.70 -4.95
CA LEU A 215 -20.58 -13.09 -4.50
C LEU A 215 -19.24 -13.77 -4.23
N GLU A 216 -18.11 -13.14 -4.59
CA GLU A 216 -16.79 -13.72 -4.34
C GLU A 216 -16.51 -13.76 -2.84
N PRO A 217 -16.06 -14.91 -2.30
CA PRO A 217 -15.75 -15.02 -0.88
C PRO A 217 -14.51 -14.18 -0.57
N LEU A 218 -14.62 -13.30 0.45
CA LEU A 218 -13.50 -12.46 0.87
C LEU A 218 -12.31 -13.30 1.41
N PHE A 219 -12.56 -14.52 1.86
CA PHE A 219 -11.54 -15.43 2.36
C PHE A 219 -11.39 -16.62 1.42
N ALA A 220 -10.15 -16.97 1.12
CA ALA A 220 -9.80 -18.20 0.40
C ALA A 220 -9.88 -19.43 1.33
N ALA A 221 -9.78 -20.62 0.76
CA ALA A 221 -9.87 -21.89 1.52
C ALA A 221 -8.79 -22.06 2.60
N ASN A 222 -7.65 -21.37 2.46
CA ASN A 222 -6.56 -21.35 3.44
C ASN A 222 -6.79 -20.35 4.59
N GLY A 223 -7.90 -19.61 4.58
CA GLY A 223 -8.24 -18.62 5.61
C GLY A 223 -7.63 -17.23 5.39
N ASN A 224 -6.75 -17.05 4.40
CA ASN A 224 -6.24 -15.74 4.02
C ASN A 224 -7.29 -14.97 3.21
N VAL A 225 -7.10 -13.65 3.09
CA VAL A 225 -7.90 -12.83 2.17
C VAL A 225 -7.73 -13.35 0.74
N SER A 226 -8.83 -13.50 0.01
CA SER A 226 -8.81 -13.84 -1.40
C SER A 226 -8.40 -12.62 -2.23
N LEU A 227 -7.16 -12.59 -2.73
CA LEU A 227 -6.71 -11.54 -3.65
C LEU A 227 -7.51 -11.57 -4.97
N GLU A 228 -8.02 -12.73 -5.38
CA GLU A 228 -8.95 -12.85 -6.51
C GLU A 228 -10.26 -12.10 -6.26
N ALA A 229 -10.80 -12.15 -5.03
CA ALA A 229 -11.99 -11.38 -4.65
C ALA A 229 -11.70 -9.86 -4.63
N ILE A 230 -10.50 -9.46 -4.21
CA ILE A 230 -10.05 -8.05 -4.28
C ILE A 230 -9.96 -7.59 -5.74
N LEU A 231 -9.31 -8.38 -6.61
CA LEU A 231 -9.22 -8.09 -8.04
C LEU A 231 -10.59 -8.00 -8.71
N SER A 232 -11.49 -8.94 -8.44
CA SER A 232 -12.88 -8.92 -8.93
C SER A 232 -13.65 -7.67 -8.47
N ALA A 233 -13.36 -7.18 -7.27
CA ALA A 233 -13.95 -5.94 -6.78
C ALA A 233 -13.31 -4.69 -7.43
N PHE A 234 -11.99 -4.68 -7.66
CA PHE A 234 -11.29 -3.61 -8.40
C PHE A 234 -11.81 -3.46 -9.82
N GLU A 235 -12.15 -4.56 -10.50
CA GLU A 235 -12.72 -4.54 -11.84
C GLU A 235 -14.04 -3.73 -11.92
N LYS A 236 -14.76 -3.59 -10.81
CA LYS A 236 -15.98 -2.77 -10.73
C LYS A 236 -15.69 -1.28 -10.54
N LEU A 237 -14.44 -0.92 -10.27
CA LEU A 237 -13.93 0.44 -10.06
C LEU A 237 -13.18 0.98 -11.30
N ARG A 238 -13.41 0.39 -12.47
CA ARG A 238 -12.75 0.77 -13.71
C ARG A 238 -13.14 2.19 -14.15
N VAL A 239 -12.12 2.98 -14.47
CA VAL A 239 -12.27 4.32 -15.04
C VAL A 239 -11.72 4.31 -16.45
N SER A 240 -12.45 4.92 -17.39
CA SER A 240 -12.03 5.04 -18.79
C SER A 240 -11.40 6.42 -19.06
N PRO A 241 -10.50 6.54 -20.04
CA PRO A 241 -9.96 7.84 -20.45
C PRO A 241 -11.05 8.83 -20.84
N SER A 242 -10.81 10.12 -20.61
CA SER A 242 -11.72 11.17 -21.11
C SER A 242 -11.84 11.07 -22.63
N THR A 243 -13.08 11.02 -23.14
CA THR A 243 -13.39 11.00 -24.59
C THR A 243 -13.22 12.37 -25.26
N THR A 244 -12.73 13.38 -24.54
CA THR A 244 -12.56 14.72 -25.08
C THR A 244 -11.45 14.68 -26.14
N ARG A 245 -11.86 14.59 -27.41
CA ARG A 245 -11.00 14.87 -28.55
C ARG A 245 -10.52 16.31 -28.41
N ILE A 246 -9.21 16.49 -28.24
CA ILE A 246 -8.57 17.80 -28.46
C ILE A 246 -8.67 18.11 -29.95
#